data_AF-A0A562C536-F1
#
_entry.id   AF-A0A562C536-F1
#
_cell.length_a   1.000
_cell.length_b   1.000
_cell.length_c   1.000
_cell.angle_alpha   90.00
_cell.angle_beta   90.00
_cell.angle_gamma   90.00
#
_symmetry.space_group_name_H-M   'P 1'
#
loop_
_entity.id
_entity.type
_entity.pdbx_description
1 polymer ?
#
loop_
_entity_poly.entity_id
_entity_poly.type
_entity_poly.pdbx_seq_one_letter_code
_entity_poly.pdbx_strand_id
1 'polypeptide(L)'
;MNAEAPAREGRRRPSLVVVLLLAAVVVAGFLLWRGQETDDPFARYCSAVEDHRAELGAALSAGKETGLLRALPVFEDLADKAPDDIRDEWGLVVERISALEEALDAAGVEPASYDPARPPEGLSDEDRSAIRTAATRLGATDTRAALTGVEQQARDVCKTPLSL
;
A
#
# COMPACT_ATOMS: atom_id res chain seq x y z
N MET A 1 -82.60 29.10 22.82
CA MET A 1 -81.98 27.97 22.10
C MET A 1 -80.52 28.33 21.85
N ASN A 2 -79.67 27.66 22.63
CA ASN A 2 -78.21 27.46 22.61
C ASN A 2 -77.33 28.29 21.68
N ALA A 3 -76.36 28.97 22.32
CA ALA A 3 -75.13 29.46 21.72
C ALA A 3 -74.10 28.31 21.62
N GLU A 4 -73.48 28.17 20.45
CA GLU A 4 -72.36 27.26 20.22
C GLU A 4 -71.04 28.03 20.43
N ALA A 5 -70.21 27.54 21.35
CA ALA A 5 -68.87 28.05 21.64
C ALA A 5 -67.80 27.25 20.85
N PRO A 6 -66.66 27.85 20.49
CA PRO A 6 -65.64 27.20 19.68
C PRO A 6 -64.76 26.23 20.49
N ALA A 7 -64.41 25.10 19.87
CA ALA A 7 -63.43 24.15 20.35
C ALA A 7 -62.03 24.78 20.41
N ARG A 8 -61.38 24.71 21.59
CA ARG A 8 -59.97 25.08 21.77
C ARG A 8 -59.08 23.85 21.59
N GLU A 9 -58.27 23.87 20.55
CA GLU A 9 -57.26 22.88 20.24
C GLU A 9 -56.07 23.00 21.22
N GLY A 10 -55.96 22.05 22.14
CA GLY A 10 -54.92 22.01 23.15
C GLY A 10 -53.56 21.61 22.55
N ARG A 11 -52.75 22.61 22.22
CA ARG A 11 -51.35 22.43 21.82
C ARG A 11 -50.53 21.89 22.99
N ARG A 12 -50.38 20.57 23.08
CA ARG A 12 -49.48 19.90 24.05
C ARG A 12 -48.04 20.31 23.74
N ARG A 13 -47.49 21.23 24.55
CA ARG A 13 -46.06 21.55 24.52
C ARG A 13 -45.29 20.30 24.98
N PRO A 14 -44.44 19.69 24.15
CA PRO A 14 -43.60 18.61 24.63
C PRO A 14 -42.70 19.16 25.75
N SER A 15 -42.67 18.48 26.89
CA SER A 15 -41.81 18.85 28.01
C SER A 15 -40.36 18.92 27.53
N LEU A 16 -39.65 20.00 27.89
CA LEU A 16 -38.23 20.24 27.54
C LEU A 16 -37.33 19.02 27.83
N VAL A 17 -37.69 18.23 28.84
CA VAL A 17 -37.03 16.98 29.22
C VAL A 17 -37.06 15.93 28.10
N VAL A 18 -38.17 15.80 27.37
CA VAL A 18 -38.30 14.84 26.26
C VAL A 18 -37.45 15.28 25.06
N VAL A 19 -37.37 16.59 24.81
CA VAL A 19 -36.53 17.16 23.73
C VAL A 19 -35.04 16.96 24.04
N LEU A 20 -34.63 17.18 25.30
CA LEU A 20 -33.24 17.00 25.74
C LEU A 20 -32.81 15.52 25.70
N LEU A 21 -33.69 14.59 26.09
CA LEU A 21 -33.40 13.15 26.02
C LEU A 21 -33.26 12.66 24.58
N LEU A 22 -34.13 13.11 23.67
CA LEU A 22 -34.02 12.78 22.25
C LEU A 22 -32.75 13.36 21.62
N ALA A 23 -32.37 14.59 21.96
CA ALA A 23 -31.13 15.19 21.48
C ALA A 23 -29.89 14.44 21.97
N ALA A 24 -29.86 14.01 23.23
CA ALA A 24 -28.74 13.22 23.79
C ALA A 24 -28.59 11.86 23.09
N VAL A 25 -29.68 11.17 22.79
CA VAL A 25 -29.67 9.89 22.06
C VAL A 25 -29.18 10.07 20.62
N VAL A 26 -29.59 11.14 19.93
CA VAL A 26 -29.12 11.44 18.57
C VAL A 26 -27.63 11.80 18.56
N VAL A 27 -27.15 12.59 19.52
CA VAL A 27 -25.72 12.94 19.64
C VAL A 27 -24.88 11.71 19.98
N ALA A 28 -25.33 10.88 20.93
CA ALA A 28 -24.64 9.63 21.28
C ALA A 28 -24.63 8.63 20.10
N GLY A 29 -25.74 8.49 19.39
CA GLY A 29 -25.82 7.65 18.18
C GLY A 29 -24.91 8.16 17.06
N PHE A 30 -24.80 9.48 16.88
CA PHE A 30 -23.91 10.09 15.88
C PHE A 30 -22.42 9.97 16.25
N LEU A 31 -22.07 10.05 17.54
CA LEU A 31 -20.71 9.82 18.03
C LEU A 31 -20.32 8.34 17.92
N LEU A 32 -21.24 7.41 18.19
CA LEU A 32 -21.02 5.98 18.00
C LEU A 32 -20.94 5.60 16.50
N TRP A 33 -21.67 6.29 15.62
CA TRP A 33 -21.57 6.08 14.17
C TRP A 33 -20.23 6.58 13.61
N ARG A 34 -19.64 7.65 14.16
CA ARG A 34 -18.29 8.09 13.79
C ARG A 34 -17.15 7.21 14.32
N GLY A 35 -17.43 6.35 15.29
CA GLY A 35 -16.45 5.41 15.87
C GLY A 35 -16.53 3.99 15.29
N GLN A 36 -17.37 3.75 14.28
CA GLN A 36 -17.25 2.54 13.47
C GLN A 36 -16.16 2.79 12.43
N GLU A 37 -14.93 2.58 12.88
CA GLU A 37 -13.78 2.27 12.02
C GLU A 37 -14.24 1.11 11.14
N THR A 38 -14.71 1.41 9.93
CA THR A 38 -14.74 0.42 8.87
C THR A 38 -13.28 0.04 8.70
N ASP A 39 -12.89 -1.19 9.03
CA ASP A 39 -11.56 -1.72 8.75
C ASP A 39 -11.29 -1.46 7.26
N ASP A 40 -10.57 -0.37 6.98
CA ASP A 40 -10.20 -0.02 5.62
C ASP A 40 -9.19 -1.08 5.20
N PRO A 41 -9.52 -1.94 4.22
CA PRO A 41 -8.64 -3.04 3.82
C PRO A 41 -7.30 -2.53 3.28
N PHE A 42 -7.20 -1.24 2.96
CA PHE A 42 -5.98 -0.60 2.48
C PHE A 42 -5.15 0.07 3.60
N ALA A 43 -5.67 0.24 4.82
CA ALA A 43 -5.01 1.03 5.86
C ALA A 43 -3.59 0.53 6.20
N ARG A 44 -3.43 -0.79 6.40
CA ARG A 44 -2.12 -1.40 6.69
C ARG A 44 -1.12 -1.17 5.55
N TYR A 45 -1.58 -1.34 4.31
CA TYR A 45 -0.77 -1.13 3.12
C TYR A 45 -0.38 0.35 2.97
N CYS A 46 -1.34 1.27 3.08
CA CYS A 46 -1.08 2.69 2.90
C CYS A 46 -0.17 3.27 3.99
N SER A 47 -0.28 2.80 5.23
CA SER A 47 0.70 3.13 6.28
C SER A 47 2.12 2.72 5.87
N ALA A 48 2.29 1.49 5.37
CA ALA A 48 3.61 1.03 4.94
C ALA A 48 4.13 1.80 3.71
N VAL A 49 3.27 2.15 2.75
CA VAL A 49 3.63 3.03 1.63
C VAL A 49 4.16 4.38 2.13
N GLU A 50 3.49 4.98 3.13
CA GLU A 50 3.91 6.25 3.72
C GLU A 50 5.24 6.14 4.48
N ASP A 51 5.42 5.06 5.24
CA ASP A 51 6.64 4.80 6.01
C ASP A 51 7.85 4.58 5.09
N HIS A 52 7.67 3.84 3.99
CA HIS A 52 8.76 3.34 3.16
C HIS A 52 9.13 4.19 1.95
N ARG A 53 8.25 5.08 1.47
CA ARG A 53 8.50 5.87 0.22
C ARG A 53 9.83 6.62 0.20
N ALA A 54 10.28 7.11 1.35
CA ALA A 54 11.53 7.87 1.44
C ALA A 54 12.75 6.95 1.31
N GLU A 55 12.68 5.78 1.94
CA GLU A 55 13.71 4.74 1.86
C GLU A 55 13.81 4.18 0.44
N LEU A 56 12.68 3.86 -0.19
CA LEU A 56 12.62 3.42 -1.59
C LEU A 56 13.24 4.44 -2.54
N GLY A 57 12.82 5.71 -2.44
CA GLY A 57 13.36 6.78 -3.28
C GLY A 57 14.87 6.94 -3.11
N ALA A 58 15.39 6.81 -1.89
CA ALA A 58 16.83 6.87 -1.62
C ALA A 58 17.59 5.68 -2.22
N ALA A 59 17.05 4.46 -2.06
CA ALA A 59 17.66 3.24 -2.61
C ALA A 59 17.76 3.29 -4.13
N LEU A 60 16.69 3.71 -4.82
CA LEU A 60 16.62 3.81 -6.28
C LEU A 60 17.47 4.95 -6.85
N SER A 61 17.61 6.06 -6.11
CA SER A 61 18.46 7.19 -6.51
C SER A 61 19.95 6.84 -6.49
N ALA A 62 20.36 5.86 -5.69
CA ALA A 62 21.74 5.37 -5.64
C ALA A 62 22.12 4.46 -6.84
N GLY A 63 21.18 4.18 -7.75
CA GLY A 63 21.34 3.38 -8.96
C GLY A 63 20.13 2.50 -9.20
N LYS A 64 19.56 2.46 -10.41
CA LYS A 64 18.25 1.82 -10.64
C LYS A 64 18.28 0.30 -10.44
N GLU A 65 19.25 -0.39 -11.01
CA GLU A 65 19.32 -1.86 -10.93
C GLU A 65 19.77 -2.34 -9.54
N THR A 66 20.78 -1.70 -8.95
CA THR A 66 21.23 -2.04 -7.58
C THR A 66 20.29 -1.52 -6.49
N GLY A 67 19.59 -0.43 -6.77
CA GLY A 67 18.62 0.16 -5.86
C GLY A 67 17.45 -0.77 -5.60
N LEU A 68 17.03 -1.54 -6.61
CA LEU A 68 15.99 -2.55 -6.45
C LEU A 68 16.43 -3.68 -5.50
N LEU A 69 17.67 -4.17 -5.62
CA LEU A 69 18.22 -5.18 -4.70
C LEU A 69 18.30 -4.65 -3.27
N ARG A 70 18.80 -3.42 -3.07
CA ARG A 70 18.85 -2.81 -1.73
C ARG A 70 17.47 -2.57 -1.12
N ALA A 71 16.46 -2.35 -1.97
CA ALA A 71 15.09 -2.12 -1.55
C ALA A 71 14.27 -3.42 -1.40
N LEU A 72 14.84 -4.60 -1.65
CA LEU A 72 14.11 -5.86 -1.59
C LEU A 72 13.35 -6.05 -0.26
N PRO A 73 13.95 -5.83 0.93
CA PRO A 73 13.22 -5.99 2.19
C PRO A 73 11.99 -5.06 2.31
N VAL A 74 12.07 -3.87 1.71
CA VAL A 74 10.96 -2.92 1.67
C VAL A 74 9.88 -3.38 0.70
N PHE A 75 10.25 -3.91 -0.45
CA PHE A 75 9.29 -4.49 -1.39
C PHE A 75 8.56 -5.71 -0.82
N GLU A 76 9.27 -6.56 -0.08
CA GLU A 76 8.68 -7.70 0.64
C GLU A 76 7.67 -7.22 1.70
N ASP A 77 8.02 -6.20 2.47
CA ASP A 77 7.14 -5.64 3.50
C ASP A 77 5.86 -5.02 2.92
N LEU A 78 5.98 -4.33 1.78
CA LEU A 78 4.85 -3.78 1.04
C LEU A 78 3.98 -4.89 0.41
N ALA A 79 4.61 -5.92 -0.14
CA ALA A 79 3.92 -7.07 -0.72
C ALA A 79 3.11 -7.86 0.32
N ASP A 80 3.66 -8.09 1.52
CA ASP A 80 2.96 -8.75 2.64
C ASP A 80 1.72 -7.97 3.10
N LYS A 81 1.79 -6.64 3.01
CA LYS A 81 0.70 -5.76 3.45
C LYS A 81 -0.31 -5.47 2.34
N ALA A 82 0.01 -5.83 1.10
CA ALA A 82 -0.78 -5.45 -0.06
C ALA A 82 -2.21 -6.03 -0.02
N PRO A 83 -3.21 -5.23 -0.43
CA PRO A 83 -4.56 -5.73 -0.65
C PRO A 83 -4.59 -6.77 -1.79
N ASP A 84 -5.61 -7.62 -1.82
CA ASP A 84 -5.72 -8.70 -2.82
C ASP A 84 -5.64 -8.17 -4.26
N ASP A 85 -6.21 -6.98 -4.54
CA ASP A 85 -6.28 -6.37 -5.88
C ASP A 85 -4.92 -6.03 -6.52
N ILE A 86 -3.84 -5.95 -5.73
CA ILE A 86 -2.49 -5.61 -6.22
C ILE A 86 -1.42 -6.62 -5.78
N ARG A 87 -1.85 -7.75 -5.20
CA ARG A 87 -0.94 -8.78 -4.66
C ARG A 87 -0.17 -9.48 -5.77
N ASP A 88 -0.76 -9.69 -6.94
CA ASP A 88 -0.11 -10.36 -8.06
C ASP A 88 1.05 -9.53 -8.63
N GLU A 89 0.86 -8.22 -8.78
CA GLU A 89 1.92 -7.30 -9.20
C GLU A 89 3.05 -7.25 -8.18
N TRP A 90 2.72 -7.16 -6.89
CA TRP A 90 3.72 -7.21 -5.82
C TRP A 90 4.49 -8.52 -5.82
N GLY A 91 3.79 -9.65 -5.95
CA GLY A 91 4.40 -10.98 -6.02
C GLY A 91 5.39 -11.08 -7.18
N LEU A 92 5.02 -10.59 -8.36
CA LEU A 92 5.93 -10.57 -9.51
C LEU A 92 7.16 -9.69 -9.26
N VAL A 93 6.99 -8.50 -8.68
CA VAL A 93 8.13 -7.61 -8.38
C VAL A 93 9.11 -8.28 -7.42
N VAL A 94 8.61 -8.81 -6.29
CA VAL A 94 9.44 -9.48 -5.29
C VAL A 94 10.13 -10.71 -5.89
N GLU A 95 9.39 -11.60 -6.57
CA GLU A 95 9.95 -12.80 -7.23
C GLU A 95 11.14 -12.45 -8.13
N ARG A 96 11.01 -11.39 -8.93
CA ARG A 96 12.03 -11.02 -9.92
C ARG A 96 13.26 -10.39 -9.28
N ILE A 97 13.10 -9.66 -8.19
CA ILE A 97 14.23 -9.09 -7.45
C ILE A 97 14.92 -10.19 -6.64
N SER A 98 14.18 -11.02 -5.90
CA SER A 98 14.72 -12.16 -5.14
C SER A 98 15.45 -13.15 -6.05
N ALA A 99 14.93 -13.47 -7.23
CA ALA A 99 15.62 -14.37 -8.16
C ALA A 99 16.97 -13.83 -8.65
N LEU A 100 17.15 -12.49 -8.70
CA LEU A 100 18.44 -11.89 -8.99
C LEU A 100 19.37 -11.94 -7.77
N GLU A 101 18.85 -11.63 -6.58
CA GLU A 101 19.58 -11.75 -5.32
C GLU A 101 20.12 -13.17 -5.12
N GLU A 102 19.27 -14.19 -5.25
CA GLU A 102 19.63 -15.60 -5.12
C GLU A 102 20.71 -16.02 -6.12
N ALA A 103 20.63 -15.55 -7.37
CA ALA A 103 21.63 -15.85 -8.39
C ALA A 103 22.99 -15.20 -8.09
N LEU A 104 23.00 -14.03 -7.46
CA LEU A 104 24.22 -13.35 -7.02
C LEU A 104 24.82 -14.06 -5.80
N ASP A 105 24.00 -14.40 -4.82
CA ASP A 105 24.42 -15.13 -3.62
C ASP A 105 24.99 -16.51 -3.94
N ALA A 106 24.35 -17.26 -4.85
CA ALA A 106 24.86 -18.55 -5.31
C ALA A 106 26.24 -18.44 -5.97
N ALA A 107 26.52 -17.31 -6.62
CA ALA A 107 27.79 -16.99 -7.24
C ALA A 107 28.83 -16.37 -6.27
N GLY A 108 28.46 -16.18 -4.99
CA GLY A 108 29.31 -15.52 -3.99
C GLY A 108 29.50 -14.02 -4.21
N VAL A 109 28.56 -13.37 -4.92
CA VAL A 109 28.59 -11.94 -5.22
C VAL A 109 27.64 -11.22 -4.28
N GLU A 110 28.16 -10.24 -3.54
CA GLU A 110 27.33 -9.42 -2.64
C GLU A 110 26.30 -8.59 -3.44
N PRO A 111 24.98 -8.82 -3.29
CA PRO A 111 23.94 -8.23 -4.13
C PRO A 111 23.93 -6.69 -4.13
N ALA A 112 24.15 -6.09 -2.95
CA ALA A 112 24.16 -4.64 -2.79
C ALA A 112 25.31 -3.93 -3.55
N SER A 113 26.35 -4.69 -3.93
CA SER A 113 27.55 -4.20 -4.62
C SER A 113 27.59 -4.51 -6.12
N TYR A 114 26.65 -5.32 -6.61
CA TYR A 114 26.65 -5.84 -7.98
C TYR A 114 26.46 -4.74 -9.02
N ASP A 115 27.41 -4.56 -9.95
CA ASP A 115 27.28 -3.64 -11.07
C ASP A 115 27.09 -4.42 -12.38
N PRO A 116 25.92 -4.40 -13.02
CA PRO A 116 25.71 -5.14 -14.27
C PRO A 116 26.59 -4.65 -15.43
N ALA A 117 27.11 -3.41 -15.37
CA ALA A 117 28.06 -2.89 -16.35
C ALA A 117 29.50 -3.36 -16.07
N ARG A 118 29.79 -3.82 -14.85
CA ARG A 118 31.10 -4.31 -14.41
C ARG A 118 30.92 -5.58 -13.56
N PRO A 119 30.53 -6.71 -14.19
CA PRO A 119 30.34 -7.95 -13.47
C PRO A 119 31.66 -8.44 -12.84
N PRO A 120 31.61 -9.12 -11.68
CA PRO A 120 32.78 -9.64 -11.00
C PRO A 120 33.63 -10.56 -11.88
N GLU A 121 34.95 -10.43 -11.75
CA GLU A 121 35.89 -11.35 -12.38
C GLU A 121 35.82 -12.74 -11.72
N GLY A 122 36.15 -13.78 -12.47
CA GLY A 122 36.23 -15.15 -11.92
C GLY A 122 34.91 -15.93 -11.81
N LEU A 123 33.76 -15.32 -12.18
CA LEU A 123 32.49 -16.05 -12.27
C LEU A 123 32.55 -17.22 -13.25
N SER A 124 31.91 -18.33 -12.93
CA SER A 124 31.76 -19.44 -13.88
C SER A 124 30.82 -19.04 -15.03
N ASP A 125 30.88 -19.75 -16.17
CA ASP A 125 29.97 -19.48 -17.29
C ASP A 125 28.50 -19.76 -16.91
N GLU A 126 28.28 -20.71 -16.00
CA GLU A 126 26.96 -21.04 -15.46
C GLU A 126 26.40 -19.89 -14.61
N ASP A 127 27.19 -19.38 -13.65
CA ASP A 127 26.78 -18.25 -12.79
C ASP A 127 26.49 -17.00 -13.62
N ARG A 128 27.36 -16.68 -14.59
CA ARG A 128 27.14 -15.55 -15.50
C ARG A 128 25.86 -15.70 -16.31
N SER A 129 25.48 -16.93 -16.66
CA SER A 129 24.25 -17.20 -17.39
C SER A 129 23.02 -17.04 -16.49
N ALA A 130 23.09 -17.56 -15.26
CA ALA A 130 22.02 -17.46 -14.26
C ALA A 130 21.74 -15.99 -13.90
N ILE A 131 22.77 -15.24 -13.51
CA ILE A 131 22.66 -13.80 -13.17
C ILE A 131 22.06 -13.01 -14.33
N ARG A 132 22.54 -13.24 -15.56
CA ARG A 132 22.03 -12.55 -16.76
C ARG A 132 20.56 -12.88 -17.03
N THR A 133 20.17 -14.14 -16.83
CA THR A 133 18.79 -14.58 -17.01
C THR A 133 17.87 -13.89 -16.00
N ALA A 134 18.26 -13.87 -14.72
CA ALA A 134 17.51 -13.18 -13.67
C ALA A 134 17.41 -11.67 -13.96
N ALA A 135 18.53 -11.01 -14.29
CA ALA A 135 18.54 -9.59 -14.62
C ALA A 135 17.68 -9.26 -15.86
N THR A 136 17.69 -10.13 -16.87
CA THR A 136 16.83 -9.96 -18.06
C THR A 136 15.34 -10.06 -17.71
N ARG A 137 14.98 -11.01 -16.83
CA ARG A 137 13.61 -11.16 -16.35
C ARG A 137 13.16 -10.01 -15.46
N LEU A 138 14.03 -9.46 -14.62
CA LEU A 138 13.76 -8.27 -13.83
C LEU A 138 13.51 -7.04 -14.73
N GLY A 139 14.26 -6.93 -15.83
CA GLY A 139 14.08 -5.87 -16.83
C GLY A 139 12.95 -6.09 -17.83
N ALA A 140 12.19 -7.18 -17.72
CA ALA A 140 11.18 -7.54 -18.71
C ALA A 140 9.92 -6.66 -18.63
N THR A 141 9.14 -6.64 -19.72
CA THR A 141 7.95 -5.77 -19.86
C THR A 141 6.89 -6.06 -18.81
N ASP A 142 6.70 -7.32 -18.43
CA ASP A 142 5.79 -7.76 -17.36
C ASP A 142 6.16 -7.13 -16.02
N THR A 143 7.45 -7.16 -15.68
CA THR A 143 7.97 -6.63 -14.41
C THR A 143 7.86 -5.10 -14.36
N ARG A 144 8.13 -4.42 -15.47
CA ARG A 144 7.91 -2.97 -15.58
C ARG A 144 6.42 -2.60 -15.46
N ALA A 145 5.53 -3.43 -16.01
CA ALA A 145 4.10 -3.21 -15.89
C ALA A 145 3.63 -3.39 -14.45
N ALA A 146 4.13 -4.40 -13.73
CA ALA A 146 3.85 -4.59 -12.32
C ALA A 146 4.37 -3.44 -11.45
N LEU A 147 5.61 -2.98 -11.65
CA LEU A 147 6.15 -1.77 -10.99
C LEU A 147 5.29 -0.53 -11.25
N THR A 148 4.80 -0.38 -12.48
CA THR A 148 3.86 0.71 -12.82
C THR A 148 2.54 0.53 -12.08
N GLY A 149 2.01 -0.69 -12.01
CA GLY A 149 0.76 -1.01 -11.32
C GLY A 149 0.81 -0.65 -9.84
N VAL A 150 1.85 -1.08 -9.12
CA VAL A 150 2.00 -0.78 -7.68
C VAL A 150 2.16 0.73 -7.42
N GLU A 151 2.90 1.44 -8.28
CA GLU A 151 3.05 2.90 -8.20
C GLU A 151 1.71 3.62 -8.43
N GLN A 152 0.93 3.20 -9.42
CA GLN A 152 -0.39 3.80 -9.67
C GLN A 152 -1.37 3.50 -8.55
N GLN A 153 -1.39 2.27 -8.05
CA GLN A 153 -2.28 1.91 -6.94
C GLN A 153 -1.94 2.71 -5.68
N ALA A 154 -0.65 2.89 -5.36
CA ALA A 154 -0.23 3.72 -4.23
C ALA A 154 -0.67 5.19 -4.40
N ARG A 155 -0.58 5.75 -5.61
CA ARG A 155 -1.07 7.11 -5.91
C ARG A 155 -2.59 7.23 -5.83
N ASP A 156 -3.32 6.26 -6.38
CA ASP A 156 -4.76 6.36 -6.55
C ASP A 156 -5.52 5.99 -5.27
N VAL A 157 -5.01 5.05 -4.50
CA VAL A 157 -5.64 4.58 -3.25
C VAL A 157 -5.04 5.28 -2.05
N CYS A 158 -3.72 5.18 -1.87
CA CYS A 158 -3.04 5.73 -0.68
C CYS A 158 -2.71 7.23 -0.80
N LYS A 159 -2.94 7.85 -1.97
CA LYS A 159 -2.60 9.27 -2.24
C LYS A 159 -1.12 9.59 -2.02
N THR A 160 -0.28 8.57 -2.08
CA THR A 160 1.14 8.64 -1.77
C THR A 160 1.94 7.89 -2.84
N PRO A 161 2.83 8.56 -3.59
CA PRO A 161 3.68 7.88 -4.56
C PRO A 161 4.80 7.09 -3.87
N LEU A 162 5.12 5.89 -4.39
CA LEU A 162 6.26 5.08 -3.93
C LEU A 162 7.60 5.60 -4.49
N SER A 163 7.55 6.48 -5.50
CA SER A 163 8.73 7.09 -6.14
C SER A 163 9.58 6.09 -6.93
N LEU A 164 8.91 5.14 -7.59
CA LEU A 164 9.50 4.14 -8.48
C LEU A 164 9.88 4.69 -9.87
#